data_AF-V4THL1-F1
#
_entry.id   AF-V4THL1-F1
#
_cell.length_a   1.000
_cell.length_b   1.000
_cell.length_c   1.000
_cell.angle_alpha   90.00
_cell.angle_beta   90.00
_cell.angle_gamma   90.00
#
_symmetry.space_group_name_H-M   'P 1'
#
loop_
_entity.id
_entity.type
_entity.pdbx_description
1 polymer ?
#
loop_
_entity_poly.entity_id
_entity_poly.type
_entity_poly.pdbx_seq_one_letter_code
_entity_poly.pdbx_strand_id
1 'polypeptide(L)'
;MALAALAVVGWIVVIILLISNSSARDDHEQQVADLQGQVQAARTQLAEQEQASGQLEDLRTQVSDLETQRTELTSQRDDAQGTLQSLEAEIADAEQRLQARSDEATQLETRATEAEAALQDAQGQLEEVQAQVTQAEQNLRDVGQRVEAARADEAAARETIARLTEEAASLSEEVATAEERLQQARTEASDAETRLEETSREAETLSAQREQLQRSVQEFQEQQAALRASLEETRQQRAELQDGVTELAAALAQRTEQLSRVEERLQQLQQQEADAMAAAEERIAQEGQPQQQGQAQQQGEARQTQGAAATGQDESGSGSQGTQAPTQAVPEGAEPADGGTEGSAGAASSEGGTEATGAGEQPAEGGAEATEADAQSSEGDQQATNTHEAAIAAGLEPGTYVAGPMEATFQADGSFTMTETGRNRSVEGRYEYADGRLTLMDATGSVGRAQFPMTCGFETTESGFELSETAGSCTELAGQTFERREQEDGQQAEDPNRQ
;
A
#
# COMPACT_ATOMS: atom_id res chain seq x y z
N MET A 1 -158.49 -6.16 -157.16
CA MET A 1 -157.79 -6.77 -156.02
C MET A 1 -156.28 -6.68 -156.26
N ALA A 2 -155.64 -5.55 -155.94
CA ALA A 2 -154.20 -5.36 -156.20
C ALA A 2 -153.49 -4.41 -155.20
N LEU A 3 -154.19 -3.38 -154.70
CA LEU A 3 -153.59 -2.37 -153.80
C LEU A 3 -153.40 -2.83 -152.34
N ALA A 4 -154.06 -3.91 -151.91
CA ALA A 4 -153.98 -4.37 -150.51
C ALA A 4 -152.62 -5.02 -150.15
N ALA A 5 -151.92 -5.63 -151.11
CA ALA A 5 -150.69 -6.37 -150.85
C ALA A 5 -149.49 -5.46 -150.48
N LEU A 6 -149.39 -4.30 -151.13
CA LEU A 6 -148.27 -3.35 -150.90
C LEU A 6 -148.30 -2.74 -149.50
N ALA A 7 -149.48 -2.52 -148.92
CA ALA A 7 -149.62 -2.02 -147.55
C ALA A 7 -149.05 -3.02 -146.51
N VAL A 8 -149.26 -4.32 -146.72
CA VAL A 8 -148.76 -5.37 -145.83
C VAL A 8 -147.25 -5.53 -145.95
N VAL A 9 -146.69 -5.53 -147.17
CA VAL A 9 -145.22 -5.60 -147.37
C VAL A 9 -144.53 -4.36 -146.79
N GLY A 10 -145.11 -3.16 -146.98
CA GLY A 10 -144.61 -1.93 -146.36
C GLY A 10 -144.58 -2.02 -144.83
N TRP A 11 -145.64 -2.53 -144.20
CA TRP A 11 -145.68 -2.75 -142.75
C TRP A 11 -144.67 -3.82 -142.28
N ILE A 12 -144.47 -4.91 -143.03
CA ILE A 12 -143.47 -5.93 -142.69
C ILE A 12 -142.05 -5.36 -142.76
N VAL A 13 -141.72 -4.57 -143.79
CA VAL A 13 -140.41 -3.89 -143.88
C VAL A 13 -140.23 -2.90 -142.73
N VAL A 14 -141.27 -2.12 -142.38
CA VAL A 14 -141.24 -1.21 -141.22
C VAL A 14 -141.04 -1.98 -139.90
N ILE A 15 -141.71 -3.12 -139.71
CA ILE A 15 -141.53 -3.98 -138.51
C ILE A 15 -140.12 -4.56 -138.46
N ILE A 16 -139.56 -5.04 -139.57
CA ILE A 16 -138.17 -5.54 -139.61
C ILE A 16 -137.17 -4.41 -139.34
N LEU A 17 -137.42 -3.20 -139.86
CA LEU A 17 -136.62 -2.02 -139.51
C LEU A 17 -136.77 -1.62 -138.04
N LEU A 18 -137.96 -1.77 -137.44
CA LEU A 18 -138.21 -1.51 -136.03
C LEU A 18 -137.50 -2.52 -135.11
N ILE A 19 -137.45 -3.80 -135.51
CA ILE A 19 -136.74 -4.87 -134.79
C ILE A 19 -135.22 -4.74 -134.98
N SER A 20 -134.75 -4.39 -136.18
CA SER A 20 -133.33 -4.11 -136.44
C SER A 20 -132.84 -2.85 -135.70
N ASN A 21 -133.70 -1.83 -135.60
CA ASN A 21 -133.44 -0.61 -134.85
C ASN A 21 -133.70 -0.77 -133.33
N SER A 22 -134.44 -1.80 -132.88
CA SER A 22 -134.47 -2.18 -131.47
C SER A 22 -133.21 -2.96 -131.13
N SER A 23 -132.81 -3.99 -131.90
CA SER A 23 -131.56 -4.72 -131.63
C SER A 23 -130.33 -3.82 -131.69
N ALA A 24 -130.26 -2.87 -132.64
CA ALA A 24 -129.19 -1.88 -132.66
C ALA A 24 -129.24 -0.90 -131.46
N ARG A 25 -130.42 -0.63 -130.88
CA ARG A 25 -130.53 0.08 -129.60
C ARG A 25 -130.11 -0.78 -128.43
N ASP A 26 -130.54 -2.05 -128.39
CA ASP A 26 -130.19 -3.00 -127.34
C ASP A 26 -128.66 -3.22 -127.29
N ASP A 27 -128.01 -3.31 -128.46
CA ASP A 27 -126.54 -3.36 -128.62
C ASP A 27 -125.87 -2.05 -128.16
N HIS A 28 -126.43 -0.89 -128.51
CA HIS A 28 -125.90 0.41 -128.06
C HIS A 28 -126.15 0.68 -126.57
N GLU A 29 -127.26 0.23 -126.00
CA GLU A 29 -127.57 0.31 -124.57
C GLU A 29 -126.68 -0.65 -123.78
N GLN A 30 -126.38 -1.85 -124.32
CA GLN A 30 -125.34 -2.73 -123.77
C GLN A 30 -123.94 -2.12 -123.86
N GLN A 31 -123.55 -1.51 -125.00
CA GLN A 31 -122.27 -0.80 -125.12
C GLN A 31 -122.17 0.38 -124.16
N VAL A 32 -123.26 1.14 -123.96
CA VAL A 32 -123.30 2.24 -123.00
C VAL A 32 -123.24 1.72 -121.56
N ALA A 33 -123.92 0.62 -121.23
CA ALA A 33 -123.84 0.00 -119.91
C ALA A 33 -122.45 -0.60 -119.61
N ASP A 34 -121.83 -1.27 -120.58
CA ASP A 34 -120.47 -1.81 -120.46
C ASP A 34 -119.43 -0.69 -120.36
N LEU A 35 -119.49 0.34 -121.21
CA LEU A 35 -118.61 1.52 -121.10
C LEU A 35 -118.83 2.27 -119.79
N GLN A 36 -120.05 2.33 -119.25
CA GLN A 36 -120.30 2.85 -117.90
C GLN A 36 -119.66 1.95 -116.84
N GLY A 37 -119.77 0.63 -116.97
CA GLY A 37 -119.08 -0.35 -116.10
C GLY A 37 -117.56 -0.17 -116.13
N GLN A 38 -116.95 -0.09 -117.31
CA GLN A 38 -115.52 0.15 -117.51
C GLN A 38 -115.09 1.52 -116.93
N VAL A 39 -115.88 2.58 -117.13
CA VAL A 39 -115.59 3.91 -116.56
C VAL A 39 -115.68 3.92 -115.04
N GLN A 40 -116.64 3.19 -114.44
CA GLN A 40 -116.71 3.07 -112.99
C GLN A 40 -115.56 2.21 -112.45
N ALA A 41 -115.20 1.10 -113.11
CA ALA A 41 -114.04 0.29 -112.75
C ALA A 41 -112.73 1.07 -112.84
N ALA A 42 -112.52 1.87 -113.91
CA ALA A 42 -111.36 2.73 -114.06
C ALA A 42 -111.32 3.86 -113.02
N ARG A 43 -112.47 4.40 -112.60
CA ARG A 43 -112.55 5.35 -111.48
C ARG A 43 -112.21 4.70 -110.14
N THR A 44 -112.67 3.48 -109.89
CA THR A 44 -112.30 2.70 -108.71
C THR A 44 -110.80 2.44 -108.69
N GLN A 45 -110.21 1.97 -109.81
CA GLN A 45 -108.77 1.76 -109.93
C GLN A 45 -107.96 3.05 -109.76
N LEU A 46 -108.45 4.19 -110.26
CA LEU A 46 -107.80 5.49 -110.03
C LEU A 46 -107.86 5.90 -108.55
N ALA A 47 -109.00 5.73 -107.89
CA ALA A 47 -109.13 6.01 -106.45
C ALA A 47 -108.27 5.06 -105.58
N GLU A 48 -108.17 3.79 -105.96
CA GLU A 48 -107.26 2.82 -105.34
C GLU A 48 -105.79 3.21 -105.56
N GLN A 49 -105.44 3.71 -106.75
CA GLN A 49 -104.10 4.20 -107.06
C GLN A 49 -103.75 5.50 -106.31
N GLU A 50 -104.70 6.43 -106.21
CA GLU A 50 -104.56 7.65 -105.40
C GLU A 50 -104.37 7.30 -103.92
N GLN A 51 -105.20 6.39 -103.37
CA GLN A 51 -105.05 5.89 -102.01
C GLN A 51 -103.69 5.20 -101.79
N ALA A 52 -103.25 4.34 -102.72
CA ALA A 52 -101.95 3.69 -102.66
C ALA A 52 -100.79 4.69 -102.74
N SER A 53 -100.93 5.79 -103.49
CA SER A 53 -99.93 6.85 -103.54
C SER A 53 -99.81 7.62 -102.22
N GLY A 54 -100.94 7.92 -101.56
CA GLY A 54 -100.94 8.50 -100.22
C GLY A 54 -100.31 7.57 -99.17
N GLN A 55 -100.63 6.27 -99.22
CA GLN A 55 -100.01 5.26 -98.35
C GLN A 55 -98.48 5.15 -98.56
N LEU A 56 -98.00 5.34 -99.79
CA LEU A 56 -96.55 5.40 -100.08
C LEU A 56 -95.90 6.68 -99.56
N GLU A 57 -96.61 7.81 -99.52
CA GLU A 57 -96.12 9.08 -98.96
C GLU A 57 -96.11 9.03 -97.41
N ASP A 58 -97.14 8.45 -96.79
CA ASP A 58 -97.18 8.14 -95.35
C ASP A 58 -96.03 7.21 -94.95
N LEU A 59 -95.80 6.13 -95.70
CA LEU A 59 -94.70 5.19 -95.47
C LEU A 59 -93.33 5.85 -95.66
N ARG A 60 -93.18 6.72 -96.67
CA ARG A 60 -91.94 7.48 -96.90
C ARG A 60 -91.63 8.43 -95.74
N THR A 61 -92.66 9.08 -95.21
CA THR A 61 -92.53 9.95 -94.03
C THR A 61 -92.12 9.14 -92.80
N GLN A 62 -92.80 8.01 -92.53
CA GLN A 62 -92.43 7.09 -91.45
C GLN A 62 -90.99 6.56 -91.57
N VAL A 63 -90.52 6.25 -92.78
CA VAL A 63 -89.11 5.85 -93.00
C VAL A 63 -88.15 7.00 -92.64
N SER A 64 -88.43 8.23 -93.07
CA SER A 64 -87.61 9.41 -92.74
C SER A 64 -87.56 9.69 -91.22
N ASP A 65 -88.69 9.53 -90.54
CA ASP A 65 -88.78 9.70 -89.08
C ASP A 65 -88.03 8.58 -88.34
N LEU A 66 -88.10 7.34 -88.82
CA LEU A 66 -87.37 6.19 -88.26
C LEU A 66 -85.85 6.28 -88.54
N GLU A 67 -85.43 6.80 -89.68
CA GLU A 67 -84.02 7.08 -89.99
C GLU A 67 -83.45 8.18 -89.08
N THR A 68 -84.26 9.20 -88.78
CA THR A 68 -83.91 10.27 -87.83
C THR A 68 -83.81 9.72 -86.41
N GLN A 69 -84.83 8.97 -85.94
CA GLN A 69 -84.80 8.29 -84.63
C GLN A 69 -83.63 7.31 -84.50
N ARG A 70 -83.29 6.56 -85.55
CA ARG A 70 -82.12 5.66 -85.57
C ARG A 70 -80.81 6.43 -85.43
N THR A 71 -80.72 7.62 -86.03
CA THR A 71 -79.53 8.48 -85.96
C THR A 71 -79.37 9.05 -84.55
N GLU A 72 -80.45 9.56 -83.96
CA GLU A 72 -80.50 10.04 -82.57
C GLU A 72 -80.13 8.94 -81.57
N LEU A 73 -80.78 7.76 -81.65
CA LEU A 73 -80.47 6.59 -80.81
C LEU A 73 -79.05 6.03 -81.05
N THR A 74 -78.43 6.34 -82.20
CA THR A 74 -77.02 6.03 -82.45
C THR A 74 -76.11 6.99 -81.69
N SER A 75 -76.34 8.30 -81.77
CA SER A 75 -75.60 9.29 -80.98
C SER A 75 -75.71 9.01 -79.48
N GLN A 76 -76.93 8.86 -78.95
CA GLN A 76 -77.15 8.58 -77.53
C GLN A 76 -76.43 7.30 -77.05
N ARG A 77 -76.31 6.28 -77.91
CA ARG A 77 -75.56 5.05 -77.61
C ARG A 77 -74.05 5.27 -77.65
N ASP A 78 -73.55 6.08 -78.58
CA ASP A 78 -72.12 6.40 -78.67
C ASP A 78 -71.68 7.34 -77.52
N ASP A 79 -72.51 8.32 -77.16
CA ASP A 79 -72.34 9.18 -75.98
C ASP A 79 -72.36 8.38 -74.67
N ALA A 80 -73.28 7.42 -74.54
CA ALA A 80 -73.33 6.49 -73.40
C ALA A 80 -72.11 5.56 -73.34
N GLN A 81 -71.59 5.10 -74.48
CA GLN A 81 -70.37 4.30 -74.54
C GLN A 81 -69.13 5.10 -74.13
N GLY A 82 -69.00 6.36 -74.57
CA GLY A 82 -67.95 7.26 -74.10
C GLY A 82 -68.04 7.56 -72.60
N THR A 83 -69.26 7.73 -72.09
CA THR A 83 -69.52 7.94 -70.65
C THR A 83 -69.12 6.72 -69.82
N LEU A 84 -69.45 5.50 -70.28
CA LEU A 84 -69.04 4.25 -69.62
C LEU A 84 -67.51 4.11 -69.59
N GLN A 85 -66.82 4.39 -70.69
CA GLN A 85 -65.35 4.34 -70.74
C GLN A 85 -64.68 5.35 -69.80
N SER A 86 -65.27 6.54 -69.60
CA SER A 86 -64.78 7.50 -68.59
C SER A 86 -64.96 6.96 -67.17
N LEU A 87 -66.14 6.41 -66.86
CA LEU A 87 -66.43 5.85 -65.54
C LEU A 87 -65.58 4.60 -65.23
N GLU A 88 -65.33 3.74 -66.21
CA GLU A 88 -64.41 2.59 -66.10
C GLU A 88 -62.97 3.05 -65.77
N ALA A 89 -62.50 4.15 -66.38
CA ALA A 89 -61.19 4.73 -66.10
C ALA A 89 -61.14 5.44 -64.72
N GLU A 90 -62.19 6.15 -64.33
CA GLU A 90 -62.32 6.79 -63.01
C GLU A 90 -62.38 5.75 -61.88
N ILE A 91 -63.06 4.62 -62.09
CA ILE A 91 -63.07 3.49 -61.15
C ILE A 91 -61.66 2.89 -61.00
N ALA A 92 -60.94 2.67 -62.10
CA ALA A 92 -59.58 2.11 -62.04
C ALA A 92 -58.58 3.03 -61.30
N ASP A 93 -58.64 4.35 -61.50
CA ASP A 93 -57.85 5.33 -60.74
C ASP A 93 -58.26 5.38 -59.26
N ALA A 94 -59.56 5.28 -58.95
CA ALA A 94 -60.06 5.21 -57.58
C ALA A 94 -59.62 3.92 -56.85
N GLU A 95 -59.65 2.76 -57.51
CA GLU A 95 -59.17 1.48 -56.99
C GLU A 95 -57.65 1.52 -56.74
N GLN A 96 -56.86 2.04 -57.70
CA GLN A 96 -55.41 2.21 -57.51
C GLN A 96 -55.08 3.13 -56.33
N ARG A 97 -55.82 4.23 -56.16
CA ARG A 97 -55.65 5.15 -55.02
C ARG A 97 -56.06 4.51 -53.70
N LEU A 98 -57.11 3.70 -53.68
CA LEU A 98 -57.54 2.97 -52.48
C LEU A 98 -56.48 1.96 -52.05
N GLN A 99 -55.91 1.20 -52.98
CA GLN A 99 -54.80 0.28 -52.68
C GLN A 99 -53.59 1.04 -52.11
N ALA A 100 -53.15 2.11 -52.77
CA ALA A 100 -52.01 2.90 -52.31
C ALA A 100 -52.21 3.50 -50.89
N ARG A 101 -53.45 3.89 -50.54
CA ARG A 101 -53.79 4.33 -49.18
C ARG A 101 -53.85 3.18 -48.17
N SER A 102 -54.25 1.98 -48.59
CA SER A 102 -54.21 0.77 -47.75
C SER A 102 -52.76 0.37 -47.44
N ASP A 103 -51.87 0.45 -48.42
CA ASP A 103 -50.44 0.16 -48.27
C ASP A 103 -49.76 1.19 -47.36
N GLU A 104 -50.08 2.47 -47.52
CA GLU A 104 -49.62 3.57 -46.66
C GLU A 104 -50.12 3.42 -45.21
N ALA A 105 -51.40 3.09 -45.01
CA ALA A 105 -51.95 2.84 -43.68
C ALA A 105 -51.23 1.68 -42.98
N THR A 106 -51.02 0.57 -43.69
CA THR A 106 -50.28 -0.60 -43.18
C THR A 106 -48.84 -0.21 -42.76
N GLN A 107 -48.14 0.61 -43.55
CA GLN A 107 -46.81 1.10 -43.20
C GLN A 107 -46.80 2.03 -41.99
N LEU A 108 -47.86 2.83 -41.80
CA LEU A 108 -48.00 3.70 -40.62
C LEU A 108 -48.31 2.89 -39.35
N GLU A 109 -49.11 1.83 -39.43
CA GLU A 109 -49.39 0.92 -38.32
C GLU A 109 -48.14 0.15 -37.87
N THR A 110 -47.33 -0.34 -38.82
CA THR A 110 -46.02 -0.94 -38.51
C THR A 110 -45.11 0.07 -37.79
N ARG A 111 -44.95 1.28 -38.35
CA ARG A 111 -44.09 2.33 -37.74
C ARG A 111 -44.58 2.80 -36.38
N ALA A 112 -45.89 2.83 -36.14
CA ALA A 112 -46.44 3.12 -34.81
C ALA A 112 -46.03 2.03 -33.80
N THR A 113 -46.14 0.75 -34.20
CA THR A 113 -45.73 -0.39 -33.37
C THR A 113 -44.22 -0.38 -33.07
N GLU A 114 -43.39 -0.07 -34.07
CA GLU A 114 -41.93 0.10 -33.91
C GLU A 114 -41.60 1.24 -32.95
N ALA A 115 -42.28 2.38 -33.06
CA ALA A 115 -42.09 3.53 -32.19
C ALA A 115 -42.57 3.28 -30.75
N GLU A 116 -43.67 2.54 -30.56
CA GLU A 116 -44.15 2.12 -29.24
C GLU A 116 -43.18 1.15 -28.55
N ALA A 117 -42.56 0.24 -29.30
CA ALA A 117 -41.53 -0.66 -28.78
C ALA A 117 -40.25 0.11 -28.39
N ALA A 118 -39.76 1.01 -29.26
CA ALA A 118 -38.60 1.85 -28.96
C ALA A 118 -38.83 2.79 -27.77
N LEU A 119 -40.07 3.26 -27.55
CA LEU A 119 -40.42 4.06 -26.38
C LEU A 119 -40.39 3.24 -25.08
N GLN A 120 -40.77 1.96 -25.11
CA GLN A 120 -40.70 1.06 -23.95
C GLN A 120 -39.25 0.70 -23.59
N ASP A 121 -38.42 0.43 -24.60
CA ASP A 121 -36.98 0.20 -24.43
C ASP A 121 -36.27 1.42 -23.82
N ALA A 122 -36.50 2.62 -24.39
CA ALA A 122 -35.95 3.87 -23.84
C ALA A 122 -36.47 4.20 -22.42
N GLN A 123 -37.67 3.75 -22.04
CA GLN A 123 -38.17 3.85 -20.67
C GLN A 123 -37.42 2.90 -19.72
N GLY A 124 -37.21 1.64 -20.13
CA GLY A 124 -36.42 0.66 -19.37
C GLY A 124 -34.97 1.12 -19.13
N GLN A 125 -34.29 1.60 -20.17
CA GLN A 125 -32.95 2.18 -20.06
C GLN A 125 -32.90 3.39 -19.11
N LEU A 126 -33.94 4.24 -19.13
CA LEU A 126 -34.05 5.40 -18.25
C LEU A 126 -34.33 5.02 -16.79
N GLU A 127 -35.03 3.91 -16.52
CA GLU A 127 -35.16 3.35 -15.17
C GLU A 127 -33.83 2.72 -14.69
N GLU A 128 -33.12 1.99 -15.57
CA GLU A 128 -31.82 1.39 -15.22
C GLU A 128 -30.78 2.47 -14.90
N VAL A 129 -30.62 3.50 -15.75
CA VAL A 129 -29.68 4.61 -15.51
C VAL A 129 -30.00 5.34 -14.19
N GLN A 130 -31.27 5.48 -13.81
CA GLN A 130 -31.65 6.03 -12.49
C GLN A 130 -31.23 5.11 -11.33
N ALA A 131 -31.34 3.79 -11.48
CA ALA A 131 -30.84 2.83 -10.50
C ALA A 131 -29.30 2.88 -10.38
N GLN A 132 -28.59 2.91 -11.52
CA GLN A 132 -27.13 3.05 -11.57
C GLN A 132 -26.65 4.36 -10.91
N VAL A 133 -27.29 5.50 -11.19
CA VAL A 133 -27.00 6.79 -10.52
C VAL A 133 -27.25 6.69 -9.01
N THR A 134 -28.37 6.10 -8.59
CA THR A 134 -28.71 5.91 -7.17
C THR A 134 -27.69 5.02 -6.45
N GLN A 135 -27.11 4.02 -7.13
CA GLN A 135 -26.03 3.19 -6.59
C GLN A 135 -24.69 3.94 -6.56
N ALA A 136 -24.36 4.71 -7.60
CA ALA A 136 -23.16 5.53 -7.65
C ALA A 136 -23.11 6.57 -6.52
N GLU A 137 -24.24 7.22 -6.21
CA GLU A 137 -24.33 8.12 -5.06
C GLU A 137 -24.13 7.40 -3.71
N GLN A 138 -24.62 6.16 -3.57
CA GLN A 138 -24.39 5.36 -2.36
C GLN A 138 -22.91 5.01 -2.21
N ASN A 139 -22.27 4.57 -3.29
CA ASN A 139 -20.84 4.24 -3.32
C ASN A 139 -19.98 5.48 -3.00
N LEU A 140 -20.33 6.66 -3.55
CA LEU A 140 -19.65 7.92 -3.23
C LEU A 140 -19.82 8.32 -1.75
N ARG A 141 -20.97 8.03 -1.13
CA ARG A 141 -21.21 8.26 0.30
C ARG A 141 -20.42 7.30 1.20
N ASP A 142 -20.29 6.03 0.85
CA ASP A 142 -19.40 5.07 1.54
C ASP A 142 -17.93 5.50 1.46
N VAL A 143 -17.45 5.77 0.24
CA VAL A 143 -16.06 6.21 0.01
C VAL A 143 -15.77 7.52 0.75
N GLY A 144 -16.73 8.46 0.80
CA GLY A 144 -16.64 9.67 1.61
C GLY A 144 -16.41 9.37 3.11
N GLN A 145 -17.28 8.56 3.71
CA GLN A 145 -17.17 8.17 5.14
C GLN A 145 -15.87 7.44 5.44
N ARG A 146 -15.40 6.57 4.53
CA ARG A 146 -14.13 5.84 4.67
C ARG A 146 -12.91 6.75 4.57
N VAL A 147 -12.94 7.78 3.73
CA VAL A 147 -11.89 8.81 3.65
C VAL A 147 -11.89 9.72 4.88
N GLU A 148 -13.06 10.02 5.46
CA GLU A 148 -13.16 10.76 6.73
C GLU A 148 -12.59 9.94 7.90
N ALA A 149 -12.96 8.66 8.00
CA ALA A 149 -12.42 7.75 9.01
C ALA A 149 -10.88 7.60 8.88
N ALA A 150 -10.37 7.30 7.67
CA ALA A 150 -8.94 7.15 7.45
C ALA A 150 -8.12 8.41 7.78
N ARG A 151 -8.70 9.61 7.66
CA ARG A 151 -8.06 10.87 8.08
C ARG A 151 -8.07 11.06 9.60
N ALA A 152 -9.10 10.59 10.30
CA ALA A 152 -9.12 10.56 11.75
C ALA A 152 -8.07 9.58 12.31
N ASP A 153 -7.97 8.39 11.71
CA ASP A 153 -6.94 7.39 12.04
C ASP A 153 -5.53 7.92 11.77
N GLU A 154 -5.31 8.62 10.65
CA GLU A 154 -4.03 9.25 10.34
C GLU A 154 -3.64 10.33 11.37
N ALA A 155 -4.62 11.14 11.82
CA ALA A 155 -4.38 12.14 12.86
C ALA A 155 -4.00 11.51 14.21
N ALA A 156 -4.72 10.47 14.65
CA ALA A 156 -4.43 9.73 15.88
C ALA A 156 -3.08 8.98 15.82
N ALA A 157 -2.70 8.47 14.65
CA ALA A 157 -1.40 7.87 14.41
C ALA A 157 -0.26 8.91 14.51
N ARG A 158 -0.44 10.11 13.93
CA ARG A 158 0.51 11.22 14.01
C ARG A 158 0.69 11.72 15.46
N GLU A 159 -0.40 11.84 16.22
CA GLU A 159 -0.37 12.18 17.66
C GLU A 159 0.37 11.10 18.47
N THR A 160 0.09 9.82 18.20
CA THR A 160 0.77 8.68 18.85
C THR A 160 2.28 8.69 18.56
N ILE A 161 2.70 9.00 17.33
CA ILE A 161 4.11 9.13 16.94
C ILE A 161 4.78 10.31 17.67
N ALA A 162 4.09 11.44 17.81
CA ALA A 162 4.61 12.59 18.55
C ALA A 162 4.85 12.24 20.03
N ARG A 163 3.86 11.65 20.71
CA ARG A 163 3.99 11.20 22.11
C ARG A 163 5.12 10.18 22.29
N LEU A 164 5.22 9.17 21.42
CA LEU A 164 6.30 8.17 21.48
C LEU A 164 7.68 8.79 21.26
N THR A 165 7.78 9.89 20.49
CA THR A 165 9.04 10.62 20.28
C THR A 165 9.44 11.41 21.54
N GLU A 166 8.46 12.01 22.22
CA GLU A 166 8.66 12.71 23.50
C GLU A 166 9.04 11.72 24.63
N GLU A 167 8.34 10.59 24.74
CA GLU A 167 8.67 9.51 25.66
C GLU A 167 10.09 8.95 25.44
N ALA A 168 10.51 8.77 24.18
CA ALA A 168 11.86 8.34 23.84
C ALA A 168 12.93 9.39 24.18
N ALA A 169 12.63 10.68 24.03
CA ALA A 169 13.52 11.77 24.42
C ALA A 169 13.69 11.84 25.95
N SER A 170 12.58 11.80 26.69
CA SER A 170 12.60 11.81 28.16
C SER A 170 13.33 10.59 28.74
N LEU A 171 13.10 9.39 28.19
CA LEU A 171 13.82 8.18 28.60
C LEU A 171 15.33 8.28 28.29
N SER A 172 15.72 9.00 27.24
CA SER A 172 17.14 9.24 26.92
C SER A 172 17.81 10.19 27.92
N GLU A 173 17.10 11.22 28.40
CA GLU A 173 17.58 12.11 29.47
C GLU A 173 17.67 11.37 30.82
N GLU A 174 16.70 10.50 31.14
CA GLU A 174 16.75 9.62 32.32
C GLU A 174 17.94 8.66 32.28
N VAL A 175 18.22 8.02 31.14
CA VAL A 175 19.37 7.13 30.96
C VAL A 175 20.68 7.88 31.13
N ALA A 176 20.86 9.05 30.49
CA ALA A 176 22.06 9.86 30.65
C ALA A 176 22.27 10.29 32.13
N THR A 177 21.20 10.68 32.80
CA THR A 177 21.22 11.03 34.25
C THR A 177 21.55 9.81 35.13
N ALA A 178 21.08 8.62 34.77
CA ALA A 178 21.40 7.38 35.48
C ALA A 178 22.86 6.94 35.26
N GLU A 179 23.40 7.14 34.06
CA GLU A 179 24.82 6.90 33.76
C GLU A 179 25.74 7.86 34.53
N GLU A 180 25.42 9.17 34.57
CA GLU A 180 26.18 10.15 35.37
C GLU A 180 26.23 9.74 36.86
N ARG A 181 25.06 9.43 37.45
CA ARG A 181 24.96 8.95 38.84
C ARG A 181 25.75 7.65 39.07
N LEU A 182 25.79 6.75 38.09
CA LEU A 182 26.57 5.51 38.17
C LEU A 182 28.09 5.78 38.15
N GLN A 183 28.57 6.74 37.36
CA GLN A 183 29.99 7.13 37.37
C GLN A 183 30.36 7.88 38.65
N GLN A 184 29.48 8.74 39.17
CA GLN A 184 29.68 9.37 40.49
C GLN A 184 29.79 8.31 41.59
N ALA A 185 28.84 7.37 41.66
CA ALA A 185 28.85 6.30 42.67
C ALA A 185 30.09 5.39 42.58
N ARG A 186 30.64 5.15 41.38
CA ARG A 186 31.91 4.44 41.19
C ARG A 186 33.11 5.23 41.72
N THR A 187 33.13 6.55 41.48
CA THR A 187 34.18 7.44 42.01
C THR A 187 34.14 7.47 43.53
N GLU A 188 32.95 7.65 44.12
CA GLU A 188 32.74 7.63 45.57
C GLU A 188 33.11 6.28 46.20
N ALA A 189 32.86 5.16 45.52
CA ALA A 189 33.29 3.84 45.96
C ALA A 189 34.83 3.69 45.95
N SER A 190 35.50 4.12 44.86
CA SER A 190 36.97 4.09 44.76
C SER A 190 37.64 4.97 45.83
N ASP A 191 37.05 6.13 46.12
CA ASP A 191 37.47 7.02 47.22
C ASP A 191 37.29 6.35 48.59
N ALA A 192 36.17 5.66 48.81
CA ALA A 192 35.89 4.95 50.05
C ALA A 192 36.83 3.75 50.26
N GLU A 193 37.13 2.99 49.20
CA GLU A 193 38.11 1.90 49.22
C GLU A 193 39.52 2.42 49.56
N THR A 194 39.95 3.52 48.92
CA THR A 194 41.24 4.17 49.20
C THR A 194 41.35 4.61 50.66
N ARG A 195 40.30 5.25 51.21
CA ARG A 195 40.24 5.66 52.62
C ARG A 195 40.19 4.47 53.58
N LEU A 196 39.58 3.35 53.18
CA LEU A 196 39.58 2.11 53.97
C LEU A 196 40.99 1.52 54.07
N GLU A 197 41.76 1.49 52.99
CA GLU A 197 43.16 1.07 53.03
C GLU A 197 44.02 2.01 53.88
N GLU A 198 43.86 3.32 53.74
CA GLU A 198 44.59 4.32 54.52
C GLU A 198 44.30 4.17 56.02
N THR A 199 43.03 4.09 56.41
CA THR A 199 42.61 3.84 57.80
C THR A 199 43.17 2.52 58.34
N SER A 200 43.30 1.49 57.49
CA SER A 200 43.88 0.20 57.86
C SER A 200 45.40 0.31 58.11
N ARG A 201 46.13 1.03 57.26
CA ARG A 201 47.56 1.32 57.43
C ARG A 201 47.84 2.19 58.66
N GLU A 202 46.96 3.14 58.98
CA GLU A 202 47.01 3.89 60.23
C GLU A 202 46.78 2.98 61.44
N ALA A 203 45.79 2.09 61.40
CA ALA A 203 45.51 1.14 62.48
C ALA A 203 46.69 0.17 62.74
N GLU A 204 47.30 -0.36 61.67
CA GLU A 204 48.54 -1.15 61.76
C GLU A 204 49.66 -0.33 62.40
N THR A 205 49.89 0.89 61.94
CA THR A 205 50.93 1.80 62.46
C THR A 205 50.72 2.12 63.94
N LEU A 206 49.50 2.44 64.35
CA LEU A 206 49.13 2.69 65.74
C LEU A 206 49.28 1.43 66.62
N SER A 207 49.01 0.24 66.07
CA SER A 207 49.24 -1.02 66.80
C SER A 207 50.74 -1.27 67.05
N ALA A 208 51.60 -1.02 66.06
CA ALA A 208 53.05 -1.15 66.19
C ALA A 208 53.63 -0.11 67.17
N GLN A 209 53.16 1.14 67.11
CA GLN A 209 53.51 2.18 68.08
C GLN A 209 53.11 1.79 69.50
N ARG A 210 51.88 1.26 69.68
CA ARG A 210 51.40 0.75 70.97
C ARG A 210 52.31 -0.36 71.49
N GLU A 211 52.67 -1.36 70.68
CA GLU A 211 53.59 -2.41 71.12
C GLU A 211 54.95 -1.86 71.53
N GLN A 212 55.52 -0.92 70.76
CA GLN A 212 56.78 -0.27 71.10
C GLN A 212 56.69 0.49 72.43
N LEU A 213 55.55 1.16 72.70
CA LEU A 213 55.29 1.82 73.97
C LEU A 213 55.13 0.83 75.13
N GLN A 214 54.51 -0.34 74.89
CA GLN A 214 54.42 -1.41 75.88
C GLN A 214 55.81 -1.99 76.21
N ARG A 215 56.67 -2.18 75.19
CA ARG A 215 58.06 -2.64 75.35
C ARG A 215 58.92 -1.62 76.10
N SER A 216 58.84 -0.33 75.78
CA SER A 216 59.61 0.70 76.52
C SER A 216 59.11 0.91 77.94
N VAL A 217 57.81 0.73 78.22
CA VAL A 217 57.28 0.69 79.59
C VAL A 217 57.80 -0.52 80.37
N GLN A 218 57.92 -1.69 79.76
CA GLN A 218 58.58 -2.86 80.38
C GLN A 218 60.06 -2.58 80.65
N GLU A 219 60.80 -2.03 79.68
CA GLU A 219 62.21 -1.67 79.85
C GLU A 219 62.40 -0.63 80.97
N PHE A 220 61.56 0.41 81.05
CA PHE A 220 61.61 1.37 82.17
C PHE A 220 61.23 0.74 83.52
N GLN A 221 60.38 -0.28 83.56
CA GLN A 221 60.09 -1.03 84.79
C GLN A 221 61.29 -1.89 85.23
N GLU A 222 61.96 -2.56 84.28
CA GLU A 222 63.20 -3.32 84.53
C GLU A 222 64.35 -2.40 84.96
N GLN A 223 64.58 -1.28 84.26
CA GLN A 223 65.54 -0.25 84.67
C GLN A 223 65.22 0.29 86.07
N GLN A 224 63.94 0.55 86.39
CA GLN A 224 63.54 1.00 87.73
C GLN A 224 63.77 -0.08 88.80
N ALA A 225 63.57 -1.37 88.48
CA ALA A 225 63.85 -2.48 89.38
C ALA A 225 65.36 -2.65 89.62
N ALA A 226 66.17 -2.60 88.56
CA ALA A 226 67.63 -2.65 88.63
C ALA A 226 68.21 -1.46 89.41
N LEU A 227 67.68 -0.24 89.19
CA LEU A 227 68.11 0.94 89.93
C LEU A 227 67.70 0.89 91.40
N ARG A 228 66.53 0.30 91.74
CA ARG A 228 66.19 -0.01 93.14
C ARG A 228 67.19 -0.99 93.76
N ALA A 229 67.48 -2.10 93.07
CA ALA A 229 68.42 -3.11 93.55
C ALA A 229 69.83 -2.52 93.77
N SER A 230 70.34 -1.74 92.82
CA SER A 230 71.64 -1.05 92.95
C SER A 230 71.64 0.01 94.06
N LEU A 231 70.52 0.71 94.30
CA LEU A 231 70.37 1.60 95.46
C LEU A 231 70.25 0.84 96.79
N GLU A 232 69.88 -0.43 96.79
CA GLU A 232 69.81 -1.29 97.96
C GLU A 232 71.19 -1.93 98.25
N GLU A 233 71.88 -2.39 97.23
CA GLU A 233 73.30 -2.78 97.26
C GLU A 233 74.18 -1.62 97.73
N THR A 234 74.03 -0.41 97.16
CA THR A 234 74.80 0.79 97.58
C THR A 234 74.48 1.18 99.03
N ARG A 235 73.28 0.86 99.54
CA ARG A 235 72.94 1.04 100.98
C ARG A 235 73.62 -0.04 101.84
N GLN A 236 73.69 -1.28 101.39
CA GLN A 236 74.43 -2.36 102.06
C GLN A 236 75.93 -2.04 102.10
N GLN A 237 76.56 -1.72 100.98
CA GLN A 237 77.95 -1.27 100.91
C GLN A 237 78.21 -0.05 101.81
N ARG A 238 77.26 0.90 101.91
CA ARG A 238 77.37 2.02 102.85
C ARG A 238 77.25 1.57 104.32
N ALA A 239 76.38 0.63 104.63
CA ALA A 239 76.24 0.09 105.98
C ALA A 239 77.52 -0.68 106.37
N GLU A 240 78.02 -1.57 105.52
CA GLU A 240 79.29 -2.28 105.71
C GLU A 240 80.48 -1.32 105.88
N LEU A 241 80.54 -0.22 105.12
CA LEU A 241 81.55 0.83 105.29
C LEU A 241 81.35 1.63 106.59
N GLN A 242 80.11 1.83 107.07
CA GLN A 242 79.83 2.50 108.34
C GLN A 242 80.14 1.60 109.54
N ASP A 243 79.83 0.30 109.45
CA ASP A 243 80.19 -0.70 110.44
C ASP A 243 81.71 -0.91 110.48
N GLY A 244 82.36 -1.00 109.31
CA GLY A 244 83.83 -1.05 109.20
C GLY A 244 84.54 0.21 109.68
N VAL A 245 83.95 1.40 109.51
CA VAL A 245 84.46 2.64 110.13
C VAL A 245 84.24 2.65 111.64
N THR A 246 83.11 2.10 112.12
CA THR A 246 82.83 1.91 113.55
C THR A 246 83.81 0.92 114.18
N GLU A 247 84.14 -0.17 113.49
CA GLU A 247 85.14 -1.16 113.91
C GLU A 247 86.56 -0.58 113.86
N LEU A 248 86.91 0.20 112.82
CA LEU A 248 88.18 0.96 112.81
C LEU A 248 88.25 1.97 113.96
N ALA A 249 87.16 2.66 114.30
CA ALA A 249 87.11 3.58 115.41
C ALA A 249 87.24 2.85 116.77
N ALA A 250 86.62 1.68 116.91
CA ALA A 250 86.77 0.82 118.09
C ALA A 250 88.19 0.27 118.22
N ALA A 251 88.80 -0.19 117.11
CA ALA A 251 90.20 -0.63 117.07
C ALA A 251 91.18 0.52 117.32
N LEU A 252 90.87 1.74 116.87
CA LEU A 252 91.65 2.94 117.16
C LEU A 252 91.54 3.30 118.64
N ALA A 253 90.35 3.29 119.23
CA ALA A 253 90.15 3.50 120.66
C ALA A 253 90.88 2.43 121.50
N GLN A 254 90.80 1.16 121.10
CA GLN A 254 91.55 0.07 121.72
C GLN A 254 93.07 0.26 121.58
N ARG A 255 93.56 0.82 120.46
CA ARG A 255 94.97 1.20 120.29
C ARG A 255 95.37 2.39 121.15
N THR A 256 94.51 3.40 121.30
CA THR A 256 94.72 4.51 122.24
C THR A 256 94.77 4.03 123.69
N GLU A 257 93.94 3.05 124.07
CA GLU A 257 93.96 2.47 125.42
C GLU A 257 95.10 1.46 125.64
N GLN A 258 95.64 0.86 124.57
CA GLN A 258 96.93 0.16 124.62
C GLN A 258 98.09 1.16 124.79
N LEU A 259 98.02 2.32 124.15
CA LEU A 259 99.01 3.41 124.28
C LEU A 259 99.01 3.98 125.70
N SER A 260 97.86 4.33 126.27
CA SER A 260 97.80 4.82 127.65
C SER A 260 98.30 3.77 128.67
N ARG A 261 97.97 2.49 128.49
CA ARG A 261 98.54 1.40 129.30
C ARG A 261 100.04 1.16 129.10
N VAL A 262 100.64 1.64 128.00
CA VAL A 262 102.10 1.67 127.80
C VAL A 262 102.70 2.90 128.48
N GLU A 263 102.03 4.05 128.44
CA GLU A 263 102.46 5.29 129.11
C GLU A 263 102.42 5.17 130.65
N GLU A 264 101.35 4.62 131.23
CA GLU A 264 101.26 4.29 132.66
C GLU A 264 102.40 3.35 133.09
N ARG A 265 102.72 2.37 132.24
CA ARG A 265 103.78 1.40 132.49
C ARG A 265 105.19 2.00 132.36
N LEU A 266 105.36 3.04 131.55
CA LEU A 266 106.58 3.86 131.51
C LEU A 266 106.75 4.67 132.81
N GLN A 267 105.68 5.28 133.30
CA GLN A 267 105.73 6.07 134.54
C GLN A 267 106.04 5.19 135.77
N GLN A 268 105.46 3.98 135.85
CA GLN A 268 105.80 3.03 136.92
C GLN A 268 107.29 2.64 136.94
N LEU A 269 107.93 2.49 135.78
CA LEU A 269 109.35 2.13 135.69
C LEU A 269 110.25 3.27 136.17
N GLN A 270 109.97 4.52 135.77
CA GLN A 270 110.73 5.69 136.23
C GLN A 270 110.60 5.94 137.73
N GLN A 271 109.48 5.56 138.35
CA GLN A 271 109.29 5.64 139.80
C GLN A 271 110.16 4.61 140.56
N GLN A 272 110.45 3.44 139.95
CA GLN A 272 111.17 2.34 140.62
C GLN A 272 112.69 2.49 140.62
N GLU A 273 113.28 3.21 139.67
CA GLU A 273 114.73 3.47 139.67
C GLU A 273 115.16 4.53 140.71
N ALA A 274 114.24 5.39 141.17
CA ALA A 274 114.55 6.49 142.09
C ALA A 274 114.78 6.04 143.55
N ASP A 275 114.00 5.08 144.04
CA ASP A 275 114.09 4.57 145.42
C ASP A 275 115.09 3.41 145.58
N ALA A 276 115.74 2.97 144.49
CA ALA A 276 116.83 1.99 144.48
C ALA A 276 118.17 2.59 144.97
N MET A 277 118.12 3.25 146.14
CA MET A 277 119.24 3.84 146.87
C MET A 277 120.45 2.89 146.98
N ALA A 278 121.68 3.34 146.78
CA ALA A 278 122.44 4.10 147.78
C ALA A 278 122.53 3.44 149.18
N ALA A 279 122.49 2.10 149.24
CA ALA A 279 122.74 1.31 150.46
C ALA A 279 123.53 0.01 150.17
N ALA A 280 124.82 -0.01 150.57
CA ALA A 280 125.76 -1.15 150.62
C ALA A 280 126.04 -1.91 149.29
N GLU A 281 127.27 -2.12 148.83
CA GLU A 281 128.60 -1.98 149.45
C GLU A 281 128.86 -2.84 150.71
N GLU A 282 128.39 -4.09 150.74
CA GLU A 282 129.01 -5.12 151.60
C GLU A 282 128.94 -6.56 151.05
N ARG A 283 129.80 -6.89 150.05
CA ARG A 283 130.65 -8.11 149.97
C ARG A 283 131.12 -8.44 148.55
N ILE A 284 132.28 -9.11 148.46
CA ILE A 284 132.99 -9.51 147.23
C ILE A 284 133.40 -10.99 147.36
N ALA A 285 133.57 -11.65 146.21
CA ALA A 285 134.18 -12.97 145.96
C ALA A 285 133.35 -14.25 146.22
N GLN A 286 132.82 -14.82 145.14
CA GLN A 286 133.14 -16.18 144.65
C GLN A 286 132.74 -16.32 143.15
N GLU A 287 133.38 -17.22 142.40
CA GLU A 287 133.28 -17.34 140.93
C GLU A 287 132.76 -18.72 140.46
N GLY A 288 132.19 -18.81 139.24
CA GLY A 288 132.23 -20.06 138.45
C GLY A 288 131.07 -20.43 137.50
N GLN A 289 131.15 -20.00 136.22
CA GLN A 289 130.95 -20.76 134.94
C GLN A 289 129.72 -21.70 134.69
N PRO A 290 129.44 -22.21 133.44
CA PRO A 290 129.40 -21.59 132.09
C PRO A 290 128.19 -22.09 131.21
N GLN A 291 128.24 -21.92 129.86
CA GLN A 291 127.46 -22.62 128.78
C GLN A 291 125.95 -22.26 128.56
N GLN A 292 125.30 -22.46 127.39
CA GLN A 292 125.66 -22.47 125.94
C GLN A 292 124.38 -22.52 125.02
N GLN A 293 124.41 -21.90 123.81
CA GLN A 293 123.59 -22.21 122.59
C GLN A 293 122.03 -22.14 122.71
N GLY A 294 121.17 -22.16 121.67
CA GLY A 294 121.24 -22.16 120.18
C GLY A 294 119.93 -21.51 119.61
N GLN A 295 119.80 -21.07 118.35
CA GLN A 295 119.57 -21.82 117.09
C GLN A 295 118.32 -22.75 117.09
N ALA A 296 117.49 -22.90 116.03
CA ALA A 296 117.24 -22.16 114.77
C ALA A 296 116.02 -22.76 114.01
N GLN A 297 115.57 -22.16 112.88
CA GLN A 297 114.80 -22.81 111.78
C GLN A 297 113.32 -23.24 112.08
N GLN A 298 112.39 -23.54 111.13
CA GLN A 298 112.38 -23.63 109.65
C GLN A 298 110.96 -23.49 109.00
N GLN A 299 110.89 -22.87 107.81
CA GLN A 299 110.25 -23.25 106.50
C GLN A 299 108.74 -23.59 106.25
N GLY A 300 108.36 -23.51 104.95
CA GLY A 300 107.03 -23.74 104.32
C GLY A 300 106.44 -22.43 103.71
N GLU A 301 106.27 -22.15 102.41
CA GLU A 301 106.19 -22.92 101.13
C GLU A 301 104.96 -23.85 100.99
N ALA A 302 104.19 -23.94 99.88
CA ALA A 302 104.02 -23.18 98.61
C ALA A 302 102.63 -23.59 97.94
N ARG A 303 102.23 -23.53 96.64
CA ARG A 303 102.83 -23.24 95.30
C ARG A 303 101.73 -23.20 94.16
N GLN A 304 101.90 -22.41 93.08
CA GLN A 304 101.21 -22.49 91.75
C GLN A 304 99.66 -22.25 91.71
N THR A 305 98.94 -22.01 90.58
CA THR A 305 99.11 -22.08 89.08
C THR A 305 98.64 -20.77 88.38
N GLN A 306 99.27 -20.23 87.32
CA GLN A 306 99.06 -20.44 85.84
C GLN A 306 97.61 -20.30 85.31
N GLY A 307 97.31 -19.69 84.14
CA GLY A 307 98.15 -19.08 83.06
C GLY A 307 97.48 -17.82 82.43
N ALA A 308 98.19 -16.94 81.70
CA ALA A 308 98.54 -17.01 80.25
C ALA A 308 97.39 -16.58 79.28
N ALA A 309 97.57 -15.93 78.11
CA ALA A 309 98.45 -14.84 77.60
C ALA A 309 98.52 -14.89 76.04
N ALA A 310 98.03 -13.85 75.35
CA ALA A 310 98.22 -13.50 73.92
C ALA A 310 97.81 -12.00 73.70
N THR A 311 98.25 -11.14 72.76
CA THR A 311 99.10 -11.12 71.52
C THR A 311 98.41 -11.28 70.15
N GLY A 312 98.63 -10.30 69.24
CA GLY A 312 98.07 -10.16 67.88
C GLY A 312 96.90 -9.15 67.84
N GLN A 313 96.92 -7.99 67.17
CA GLN A 313 97.81 -7.35 66.17
C GLN A 313 97.69 -7.85 64.72
N ASP A 314 97.85 -6.91 63.77
CA ASP A 314 97.78 -6.98 62.30
C ASP A 314 96.37 -7.29 61.71
N GLU A 315 96.08 -7.05 60.42
CA GLU A 315 96.25 -5.92 59.48
C GLU A 315 95.64 -6.36 58.13
N SER A 316 95.28 -5.40 57.26
CA SER A 316 95.24 -5.44 55.79
C SER A 316 94.95 -6.73 54.96
N GLY A 317 93.99 -6.64 54.02
CA GLY A 317 93.79 -7.56 52.87
C GLY A 317 92.29 -7.83 52.57
N SER A 318 91.64 -7.40 51.47
CA SER A 318 91.95 -7.18 50.04
C SER A 318 91.72 -8.40 49.13
N GLY A 319 90.90 -8.23 48.07
CA GLY A 319 90.41 -9.26 47.12
C GLY A 319 88.88 -9.17 46.94
N SER A 320 88.26 -8.57 45.91
CA SER A 320 88.47 -8.64 44.44
C SER A 320 88.07 -10.04 43.89
N GLN A 321 87.19 -10.24 42.88
CA GLN A 321 86.51 -9.41 41.85
C GLN A 321 84.98 -9.73 41.77
N GLY A 322 84.12 -9.02 41.02
CA GLY A 322 84.30 -7.75 40.29
C GLY A 322 83.23 -7.48 39.21
N THR A 323 83.20 -6.22 38.75
CA THR A 323 82.91 -5.76 37.36
C THR A 323 81.62 -6.19 36.64
N GLN A 324 80.67 -5.25 36.42
CA GLN A 324 80.44 -4.60 35.11
C GLN A 324 79.34 -3.51 35.16
N ALA A 325 79.42 -2.54 34.24
CA ALA A 325 78.51 -1.41 33.98
C ALA A 325 78.82 -0.91 32.54
N PRO A 326 78.10 0.08 31.95
CA PRO A 326 76.83 0.74 32.32
C PRO A 326 75.71 0.46 31.28
N THR A 327 74.69 1.29 31.01
CA THR A 327 74.73 2.53 30.19
C THR A 327 73.40 3.31 30.26
N GLN A 328 73.42 4.59 29.86
CA GLN A 328 72.35 5.61 29.93
C GLN A 328 71.31 5.51 28.79
N ALA A 329 70.15 6.18 28.94
CA ALA A 329 69.66 7.21 28.00
C ALA A 329 68.42 7.99 28.53
N VAL A 330 68.37 9.31 28.26
CA VAL A 330 67.24 10.26 28.41
C VAL A 330 67.41 11.31 27.30
N PRO A 331 66.40 11.58 26.43
CA PRO A 331 65.65 12.87 26.41
C PRO A 331 64.12 12.69 26.15
N GLU A 332 63.16 13.51 26.63
CA GLU A 332 62.90 14.96 26.49
C GLU A 332 62.05 15.32 25.24
N GLY A 333 60.93 16.07 25.40
CA GLY A 333 60.30 16.84 24.31
C GLY A 333 58.76 17.01 24.26
N ALA A 334 58.32 18.27 24.17
CA ALA A 334 57.14 18.81 23.44
C ALA A 334 55.67 18.66 23.97
N GLU A 335 55.20 19.74 24.61
CA GLU A 335 53.90 20.42 24.38
C GLU A 335 53.85 21.08 22.95
N PRO A 336 52.74 21.70 22.40
CA PRO A 336 51.64 22.41 23.12
C PRO A 336 50.21 22.49 22.48
N ALA A 337 49.26 23.05 23.27
CA ALA A 337 48.04 23.84 22.89
C ALA A 337 46.97 23.19 21.95
N ASP A 338 45.75 23.73 21.72
CA ASP A 338 45.08 24.99 22.13
C ASP A 338 43.52 24.83 22.15
N GLY A 339 42.79 25.72 22.85
CA GLY A 339 41.34 25.97 22.72
C GLY A 339 40.33 24.90 23.21
N GLY A 340 39.10 25.24 23.68
CA GLY A 340 38.56 26.54 24.08
C GLY A 340 37.02 26.67 23.94
N THR A 341 36.32 27.05 25.04
CA THR A 341 34.92 27.58 25.11
C THR A 341 33.74 26.68 24.63
N GLU A 342 32.47 26.82 25.04
CA GLU A 342 31.75 27.42 26.20
C GLU A 342 30.27 26.91 26.21
N GLY A 343 29.53 27.07 27.33
CA GLY A 343 28.07 26.88 27.43
C GLY A 343 27.62 25.46 27.87
N SER A 344 26.95 25.23 29.00
CA SER A 344 25.68 25.78 29.55
C SER A 344 24.44 25.29 28.79
N ALA A 345 23.67 24.26 29.21
CA ALA A 345 22.96 23.94 30.48
C ALA A 345 21.48 24.40 30.50
N GLY A 346 20.60 23.58 31.11
CA GLY A 346 19.13 23.67 31.07
C GLY A 346 18.52 22.63 30.12
N ALA A 347 17.96 21.47 30.51
CA ALA A 347 17.42 20.93 31.77
C ALA A 347 15.96 21.32 32.13
N ALA A 348 15.19 20.27 32.49
CA ALA A 348 13.96 20.23 33.32
C ALA A 348 12.56 20.45 32.67
N SER A 349 11.76 19.36 32.73
CA SER A 349 10.44 19.28 33.42
C SER A 349 9.18 19.96 32.82
N SER A 350 7.94 19.47 33.05
CA SER A 350 7.43 18.16 33.56
C SER A 350 5.88 18.07 33.49
N GLU A 351 5.34 16.85 33.71
CA GLU A 351 4.04 16.51 34.36
C GLU A 351 2.66 16.69 33.68
N GLY A 352 1.79 15.68 33.90
CA GLY A 352 0.32 15.69 33.69
C GLY A 352 -0.15 14.87 32.48
N GLY A 353 -0.89 13.75 32.60
CA GLY A 353 -1.71 13.23 33.72
C GLY A 353 -3.09 13.90 33.75
N THR A 354 -4.23 13.22 33.70
CA THR A 354 -4.59 11.86 34.18
C THR A 354 -5.93 11.34 33.57
N GLU A 355 -6.12 10.01 33.56
CA GLU A 355 -7.32 9.20 33.95
C GLU A 355 -8.78 9.64 33.64
N ALA A 356 -9.80 8.75 33.49
CA ALA A 356 -9.85 7.28 33.36
C ALA A 356 -11.30 6.77 33.03
N THR A 357 -11.42 5.46 32.74
CA THR A 357 -12.64 4.59 32.83
C THR A 357 -13.86 4.88 31.94
N GLY A 358 -14.70 3.89 31.57
CA GLY A 358 -14.60 2.43 31.79
C GLY A 358 -15.95 1.69 31.61
N ALA A 359 -15.89 0.36 31.43
CA ALA A 359 -17.00 -0.60 31.19
C ALA A 359 -17.81 -0.39 29.87
N GLY A 360 -18.32 -1.43 29.19
CA GLY A 360 -18.16 -2.89 29.35
C GLY A 360 -19.43 -3.62 29.80
N GLU A 361 -19.98 -4.47 28.92
CA GLU A 361 -20.48 -5.82 29.24
C GLU A 361 -20.82 -6.59 27.93
N GLN A 362 -20.62 -7.91 27.90
CA GLN A 362 -21.24 -8.82 26.91
C GLN A 362 -22.39 -9.60 27.60
N PRO A 363 -23.11 -10.48 26.88
CA PRO A 363 -22.73 -11.89 26.98
C PRO A 363 -22.75 -12.68 25.65
N ALA A 364 -22.12 -13.86 25.69
CA ALA A 364 -22.18 -14.92 24.67
C ALA A 364 -23.51 -15.74 24.81
N GLU A 365 -23.82 -16.85 24.13
CA GLU A 365 -23.08 -17.91 23.43
C GLU A 365 -23.84 -18.25 22.11
N GLY A 366 -23.31 -18.84 21.03
CA GLY A 366 -22.42 -20.00 20.86
C GLY A 366 -23.20 -21.10 20.09
N GLY A 367 -22.65 -21.92 19.18
CA GLY A 367 -21.31 -22.06 18.60
C GLY A 367 -21.30 -23.22 17.57
N ALA A 368 -20.13 -23.60 17.05
CA ALA A 368 -19.87 -24.75 16.12
C ALA A 368 -20.49 -24.65 14.69
N GLU A 369 -19.90 -25.23 13.62
CA GLU A 369 -18.50 -25.60 13.30
C GLU A 369 -18.35 -25.86 11.78
N ALA A 370 -17.14 -25.71 11.23
CA ALA A 370 -16.62 -26.24 9.96
C ALA A 370 -17.19 -25.78 8.59
N THR A 371 -16.25 -25.48 7.66
CA THR A 371 -16.34 -25.52 6.17
C THR A 371 -17.42 -24.66 5.48
N GLU A 372 -17.16 -24.00 4.35
CA GLU A 372 -16.18 -24.24 3.28
C GLU A 372 -15.36 -22.98 2.91
N ALA A 373 -14.35 -23.15 2.05
CA ALA A 373 -13.60 -22.04 1.46
C ALA A 373 -13.35 -22.32 -0.03
N ASP A 374 -14.12 -21.67 -0.91
CA ASP A 374 -13.76 -21.41 -2.32
C ASP A 374 -14.69 -20.33 -2.92
N ALA A 375 -14.44 -19.95 -4.18
CA ALA A 375 -15.30 -19.13 -5.04
C ALA A 375 -15.57 -17.65 -4.66
N GLN A 376 -14.53 -16.80 -4.71
CA GLN A 376 -14.67 -15.39 -5.11
C GLN A 376 -13.66 -15.03 -6.22
N SER A 377 -13.97 -15.39 -7.47
CA SER A 377 -13.17 -15.08 -8.66
C SER A 377 -13.99 -15.23 -9.96
N SER A 378 -15.02 -14.40 -10.17
CA SER A 378 -15.84 -14.46 -11.42
C SER A 378 -16.62 -13.18 -11.79
N GLU A 379 -16.28 -12.01 -11.24
CA GLU A 379 -16.98 -10.74 -11.53
C GLU A 379 -16.20 -9.83 -12.49
N GLY A 380 -14.92 -10.13 -12.78
CA GLY A 380 -14.12 -9.37 -13.75
C GLY A 380 -14.40 -9.73 -15.21
N ASP A 381 -14.72 -10.99 -15.50
CA ASP A 381 -14.89 -11.49 -16.87
C ASP A 381 -16.21 -11.05 -17.52
N GLN A 382 -17.30 -10.97 -16.75
CA GLN A 382 -18.64 -10.71 -17.29
C GLN A 382 -18.82 -9.29 -17.86
N GLN A 383 -18.07 -8.30 -17.35
CA GLN A 383 -18.07 -6.96 -17.95
C GLN A 383 -17.16 -6.90 -19.19
N ALA A 384 -16.09 -7.72 -19.23
CA ALA A 384 -15.21 -7.81 -20.38
C ALA A 384 -15.88 -8.51 -21.57
N THR A 385 -16.60 -9.62 -21.38
CA THR A 385 -17.28 -10.33 -22.48
C THR A 385 -18.23 -9.42 -23.27
N ASN A 386 -18.99 -8.58 -22.56
CA ASN A 386 -20.04 -7.76 -23.17
C ASN A 386 -19.48 -6.66 -24.10
N THR A 387 -18.29 -6.11 -23.80
CA THR A 387 -17.74 -4.97 -24.54
C THR A 387 -16.93 -5.36 -25.78
N HIS A 388 -16.53 -6.63 -25.90
CA HIS A 388 -15.99 -7.18 -27.16
C HIS A 388 -17.11 -7.66 -28.09
N GLU A 389 -18.18 -8.26 -27.56
CA GLU A 389 -19.38 -8.55 -28.36
C GLU A 389 -20.01 -7.25 -28.93
N ALA A 390 -20.01 -6.16 -28.16
CA ALA A 390 -20.42 -4.84 -28.64
C ALA A 390 -19.54 -4.31 -29.81
N ALA A 391 -18.23 -4.60 -29.80
CA ALA A 391 -17.33 -4.24 -30.90
C ALA A 391 -17.68 -5.00 -32.20
N ILE A 392 -17.94 -6.30 -32.08
CA ILE A 392 -18.34 -7.16 -33.20
C ILE A 392 -19.70 -6.71 -33.75
N ALA A 393 -20.66 -6.39 -32.87
CA ALA A 393 -21.97 -5.86 -33.26
C ALA A 393 -21.89 -4.49 -33.96
N ALA A 394 -20.84 -3.70 -33.71
CA ALA A 394 -20.56 -2.45 -34.41
C ALA A 394 -19.82 -2.64 -35.75
N GLY A 395 -19.32 -3.84 -36.06
CA GLY A 395 -18.61 -4.18 -37.30
C GLY A 395 -17.09 -4.37 -37.16
N LEU A 396 -16.53 -4.31 -35.94
CA LEU A 396 -15.15 -4.72 -35.68
C LEU A 396 -15.09 -6.25 -35.52
N GLU A 397 -15.19 -6.98 -36.64
CA GLU A 397 -15.01 -8.43 -36.64
C GLU A 397 -13.58 -8.84 -36.24
N PRO A 398 -13.39 -10.01 -35.61
CA PRO A 398 -12.04 -10.54 -35.37
C PRO A 398 -11.27 -10.75 -36.67
N GLY A 399 -9.98 -10.40 -36.66
CA GLY A 399 -9.11 -10.48 -37.83
C GLY A 399 -8.04 -9.40 -37.87
N THR A 400 -7.31 -9.38 -38.99
CA THR A 400 -6.22 -8.45 -39.26
C THR A 400 -6.67 -7.33 -40.20
N TYR A 401 -6.33 -6.09 -39.86
CA TYR A 401 -6.64 -4.88 -40.59
C TYR A 401 -5.34 -4.10 -40.89
N VAL A 402 -5.32 -3.34 -41.98
CA VAL A 402 -4.12 -2.62 -42.45
C VAL A 402 -4.44 -1.16 -42.73
N ALA A 403 -3.60 -0.27 -42.19
CA ALA A 403 -3.60 1.17 -42.46
C ALA A 403 -2.19 1.60 -42.89
N GLY A 404 -1.92 1.57 -44.19
CA GLY A 404 -0.62 1.93 -44.77
C GLY A 404 0.54 1.06 -44.22
N PRO A 405 1.49 1.62 -43.44
CA PRO A 405 2.60 0.86 -42.85
C PRO A 405 2.24 0.14 -41.53
N MET A 406 0.99 0.25 -41.06
CA MET A 406 0.51 -0.32 -39.79
C MET A 406 -0.43 -1.49 -40.06
N GLU A 407 -0.27 -2.56 -39.28
CA GLU A 407 -1.12 -3.74 -39.28
C GLU A 407 -1.66 -3.96 -37.85
N ALA A 408 -2.98 -4.00 -37.69
CA ALA A 408 -3.66 -4.17 -36.42
C ALA A 408 -4.53 -5.44 -36.45
N THR A 409 -4.29 -6.37 -35.54
CA THR A 409 -5.10 -7.59 -35.38
C THR A 409 -5.90 -7.49 -34.10
N PHE A 410 -7.21 -7.74 -34.21
CA PHE A 410 -8.16 -7.78 -33.10
C PHE A 410 -8.66 -9.21 -32.94
N GLN A 411 -8.61 -9.73 -31.71
CA GLN A 411 -9.03 -11.10 -31.37
C GLN A 411 -10.36 -11.10 -30.62
N ALA A 412 -11.09 -12.23 -30.72
CA ALA A 412 -12.39 -12.40 -30.07
C ALA A 412 -12.32 -12.51 -28.53
N ASP A 413 -11.11 -12.61 -27.96
CA ASP A 413 -10.85 -12.59 -26.51
C ASP A 413 -10.61 -11.17 -25.95
N GLY A 414 -10.75 -10.13 -26.79
CA GLY A 414 -10.52 -8.74 -26.40
C GLY A 414 -9.07 -8.28 -26.45
N SER A 415 -8.13 -9.11 -26.89
CA SER A 415 -6.75 -8.70 -27.12
C SER A 415 -6.56 -8.05 -28.49
N PHE A 416 -5.62 -7.10 -28.58
CA PHE A 416 -5.16 -6.53 -29.85
C PHE A 416 -3.62 -6.57 -29.96
N THR A 417 -3.15 -6.66 -31.20
CA THR A 417 -1.73 -6.53 -31.57
C THR A 417 -1.61 -5.55 -32.72
N MET A 418 -0.88 -4.45 -32.54
CA MET A 418 -0.64 -3.46 -33.59
C MET A 418 0.85 -3.31 -33.89
N THR A 419 1.22 -3.60 -35.14
CA THR A 419 2.61 -3.67 -35.62
C THR A 419 2.87 -2.66 -36.74
N GLU A 420 3.98 -1.93 -36.64
CA GLU A 420 4.48 -1.05 -37.69
C GLU A 420 5.55 -1.77 -38.52
N THR A 421 5.13 -2.36 -39.64
CA THR A 421 5.94 -3.23 -40.52
C THR A 421 7.20 -2.52 -41.04
N GLY A 422 7.15 -1.20 -41.21
CA GLY A 422 8.30 -0.39 -41.65
C GLY A 422 9.34 -0.06 -40.56
N ARG A 423 9.03 -0.29 -39.27
CA ARG A 423 9.93 0.03 -38.14
C ARG A 423 10.15 -1.11 -37.14
N ASN A 424 9.53 -2.28 -37.37
CA ASN A 424 9.58 -3.45 -36.47
C ASN A 424 9.21 -3.10 -35.01
N ARG A 425 8.25 -2.19 -34.84
CA ARG A 425 7.62 -1.88 -33.55
C ARG A 425 6.32 -2.65 -33.46
N SER A 426 6.07 -3.33 -32.36
CA SER A 426 4.75 -3.90 -32.06
C SER A 426 4.28 -3.49 -30.68
N VAL A 427 2.96 -3.39 -30.51
CA VAL A 427 2.26 -3.03 -29.28
C VAL A 427 1.12 -4.03 -29.08
N GLU A 428 1.05 -4.63 -27.90
CA GLU A 428 0.08 -5.67 -27.52
C GLU A 428 -0.67 -5.25 -26.27
N GLY A 429 -2.00 -5.40 -26.25
CA GLY A 429 -2.84 -4.97 -25.12
C GLY A 429 -4.28 -5.47 -25.24
N ARG A 430 -5.20 -4.83 -24.52
CA ARG A 430 -6.64 -5.09 -24.61
C ARG A 430 -7.37 -3.94 -25.32
N TYR A 431 -8.42 -4.25 -26.06
CA TYR A 431 -9.33 -3.24 -26.60
C TYR A 431 -10.67 -3.29 -25.84
N GLU A 432 -11.48 -2.25 -26.00
CA GLU A 432 -12.84 -2.16 -25.47
C GLU A 432 -13.66 -1.26 -26.41
N TYR A 433 -14.94 -1.61 -26.65
CA TYR A 433 -15.84 -0.79 -27.45
C TYR A 433 -17.08 -0.38 -26.66
N ALA A 434 -17.36 0.93 -26.62
CA ALA A 434 -18.54 1.52 -26.02
C ALA A 434 -18.86 2.88 -26.70
N ASP A 435 -20.14 3.25 -26.79
CA ASP A 435 -20.62 4.58 -27.21
C ASP A 435 -19.98 5.16 -28.49
N GLY A 436 -19.74 4.31 -29.51
CA GLY A 436 -19.11 4.73 -30.78
C GLY A 436 -17.59 4.94 -30.68
N ARG A 437 -16.93 4.35 -29.68
CA ARG A 437 -15.52 4.57 -29.38
C ARG A 437 -14.79 3.26 -29.16
N LEU A 438 -13.60 3.17 -29.77
CA LEU A 438 -12.65 2.09 -29.53
C LEU A 438 -11.59 2.59 -28.55
N THR A 439 -11.49 1.98 -27.37
CA THR A 439 -10.45 2.25 -26.38
C THR A 439 -9.41 1.14 -26.39
N LEU A 440 -8.15 1.49 -26.57
CA LEU A 440 -7.00 0.60 -26.45
C LEU A 440 -6.36 0.81 -25.06
N MET A 441 -6.13 -0.25 -24.31
CA MET A 441 -5.64 -0.23 -22.93
C MET A 441 -4.64 -1.36 -22.63
N ASP A 442 -4.03 -1.33 -21.44
CA ASP A 442 -3.01 -2.29 -20.98
C ASP A 442 -1.85 -2.53 -21.98
N ALA A 443 -1.54 -1.51 -22.78
CA ALA A 443 -0.62 -1.62 -23.90
C ALA A 443 0.83 -1.80 -23.45
N THR A 444 1.43 -2.90 -23.90
CA THR A 444 2.82 -3.28 -23.68
C THR A 444 3.62 -3.26 -24.99
N GLY A 445 4.95 -3.29 -24.91
CA GLY A 445 5.82 -3.24 -26.08
C GLY A 445 6.25 -1.84 -26.51
N SER A 446 6.30 -1.59 -27.82
CA SER A 446 7.02 -0.45 -28.44
C SER A 446 6.20 0.85 -28.56
N VAL A 447 5.46 1.20 -27.50
CA VAL A 447 4.48 2.31 -27.45
C VAL A 447 5.03 3.69 -27.86
N GLY A 448 6.33 3.94 -27.66
CA GLY A 448 7.02 5.13 -28.16
C GLY A 448 6.59 6.43 -27.46
N ARG A 449 5.66 7.18 -28.07
CA ARG A 449 5.06 8.40 -27.50
C ARG A 449 3.55 8.29 -27.24
N ALA A 450 2.91 7.19 -27.67
CA ALA A 450 1.49 6.98 -27.46
C ALA A 450 1.20 6.88 -25.96
N GLN A 451 0.17 7.59 -25.50
CA GLN A 451 -0.36 7.44 -24.15
C GLN A 451 -1.51 6.44 -24.18
N PHE A 452 -1.57 5.57 -23.18
CA PHE A 452 -2.63 4.59 -23.00
C PHE A 452 -3.26 4.78 -21.59
N PRO A 453 -4.57 4.58 -21.41
CA PRO A 453 -5.55 4.19 -22.44
C PRO A 453 -5.75 5.26 -23.52
N MET A 454 -5.96 4.80 -24.75
CA MET A 454 -6.15 5.62 -25.96
C MET A 454 -7.56 5.41 -26.48
N THR A 455 -8.38 6.46 -26.55
CA THR A 455 -9.78 6.36 -26.98
C THR A 455 -9.96 7.08 -28.32
N CYS A 456 -10.25 6.30 -29.36
CA CYS A 456 -10.58 6.77 -30.70
C CYS A 456 -12.10 6.79 -30.89
N GLY A 457 -12.62 7.74 -31.67
CA GLY A 457 -13.94 7.57 -32.26
C GLY A 457 -13.85 6.51 -33.36
N PHE A 458 -14.89 5.70 -33.53
CA PHE A 458 -14.89 4.55 -34.43
C PHE A 458 -16.09 4.63 -35.39
N GLU A 459 -15.83 4.56 -36.70
CA GLU A 459 -16.87 4.59 -37.74
C GLU A 459 -16.60 3.50 -38.78
N THR A 460 -17.55 2.58 -38.97
CA THR A 460 -17.43 1.41 -39.83
C THR A 460 -17.55 1.78 -41.31
N THR A 461 -16.69 1.24 -42.16
CA THR A 461 -16.65 1.49 -43.62
C THR A 461 -16.91 0.21 -44.41
N GLU A 462 -17.10 0.33 -45.72
CA GLU A 462 -17.40 -0.82 -46.61
C GLU A 462 -16.28 -1.90 -46.63
N SER A 463 -15.02 -1.50 -46.36
CA SER A 463 -13.85 -2.39 -46.30
C SER A 463 -13.26 -2.58 -44.90
N GLY A 464 -13.80 -1.92 -43.86
CA GLY A 464 -13.23 -1.98 -42.50
C GLY A 464 -13.75 -0.87 -41.58
N PHE A 465 -12.88 0.01 -41.09
CA PHE A 465 -13.26 1.13 -40.23
C PHE A 465 -12.32 2.35 -40.36
N GLU A 466 -12.77 3.52 -39.95
CA GLU A 466 -11.95 4.73 -39.76
C GLU A 466 -11.89 5.10 -38.27
N LEU A 467 -10.71 5.55 -37.82
CA LEU A 467 -10.52 6.09 -36.48
C LEU A 467 -10.48 7.62 -36.50
N SER A 468 -11.30 8.26 -35.65
CA SER A 468 -11.39 9.71 -35.51
C SER A 468 -10.86 10.21 -34.15
N GLU A 469 -10.39 11.46 -34.11
CA GLU A 469 -9.81 12.02 -32.89
C GLU A 469 -10.87 12.25 -31.80
N THR A 470 -10.76 11.51 -30.70
CA THR A 470 -11.55 11.74 -29.49
C THR A 470 -10.66 12.23 -28.33
N ALA A 471 -11.06 13.37 -27.76
CA ALA A 471 -10.47 13.99 -26.57
C ALA A 471 -8.93 14.20 -26.58
N GLY A 472 -8.30 14.24 -27.75
CA GLY A 472 -6.84 14.41 -27.90
C GLY A 472 -6.00 13.19 -27.49
N SER A 473 -6.60 12.01 -27.34
CA SER A 473 -5.87 10.77 -27.01
C SER A 473 -5.46 9.96 -28.25
N CYS A 474 -6.27 9.98 -29.30
CA CYS A 474 -6.09 9.21 -30.54
C CYS A 474 -5.31 9.96 -31.65
N THR A 475 -4.64 11.08 -31.35
CA THR A 475 -4.07 12.01 -32.35
C THR A 475 -3.04 11.39 -33.33
N GLU A 476 -2.39 10.28 -32.97
CA GLU A 476 -1.44 9.57 -33.86
C GLU A 476 -2.12 8.54 -34.79
N LEU A 477 -3.40 8.22 -34.58
CA LEU A 477 -4.21 7.29 -35.39
C LEU A 477 -5.44 7.94 -36.05
N ALA A 478 -5.78 9.19 -35.69
CA ALA A 478 -6.92 9.90 -36.25
C ALA A 478 -6.78 10.15 -37.77
N GLY A 479 -7.86 9.90 -38.52
CA GLY A 479 -7.88 9.97 -39.99
C GLY A 479 -7.15 8.81 -40.67
N GLN A 480 -6.97 7.68 -39.97
CA GLN A 480 -6.50 6.43 -40.56
C GLN A 480 -7.69 5.50 -40.81
N THR A 481 -7.88 5.12 -42.08
CA THR A 481 -8.78 4.02 -42.46
C THR A 481 -8.02 2.70 -42.38
N PHE A 482 -8.57 1.75 -41.63
CA PHE A 482 -8.07 0.39 -41.45
C PHE A 482 -8.93 -0.56 -42.29
N GLU A 483 -8.39 -1.05 -43.40
CA GLU A 483 -9.08 -1.99 -44.28
C GLU A 483 -8.81 -3.43 -43.80
N ARG A 484 -9.84 -4.29 -43.79
CA ARG A 484 -9.68 -5.69 -43.41
C ARG A 484 -8.79 -6.39 -44.44
N ARG A 485 -7.75 -7.06 -43.95
CA ARG A 485 -6.93 -7.93 -44.78
C ARG A 485 -7.77 -9.15 -45.13
N GLU A 486 -8.15 -9.30 -46.41
CA GLU A 486 -8.78 -10.52 -46.89
C GLU A 486 -7.93 -11.72 -46.48
N GLN A 487 -8.53 -12.66 -45.75
CA GLN A 487 -7.87 -13.94 -45.51
C GLN A 487 -7.85 -14.68 -46.84
N GLU A 488 -6.64 -14.92 -47.39
CA GLU A 488 -6.45 -15.92 -48.45
C GLU A 488 -6.81 -17.28 -47.85
N ASP A 489 -8.09 -17.64 -47.96
CA ASP A 489 -8.70 -18.79 -47.31
C ASP A 489 -8.03 -20.06 -47.84
N GLY A 490 -7.08 -20.57 -47.07
CA GLY A 490 -6.12 -21.62 -47.42
C GLY A 490 -6.73 -23.01 -47.47
N GLN A 491 -7.93 -23.12 -48.05
CA GLN A 491 -8.81 -24.28 -48.00
C GLN A 491 -8.36 -25.35 -49.00
N GLN A 492 -7.16 -25.90 -48.77
CA GLN A 492 -6.75 -27.20 -49.31
C GLN A 492 -7.61 -28.29 -48.65
N ALA A 493 -8.81 -28.47 -49.18
CA ALA A 493 -9.61 -29.66 -48.93
C ALA A 493 -8.89 -30.88 -49.54
N GLU A 494 -8.08 -31.57 -48.75
CA GLU A 494 -7.62 -32.91 -49.09
C GLU A 494 -8.84 -33.83 -49.27
N ASP A 495 -9.08 -34.28 -50.50
CA ASP A 495 -10.07 -35.31 -50.82
C ASP A 495 -9.49 -36.70 -50.49
N PRO A 496 -9.96 -37.38 -49.42
CA PRO A 496 -9.39 -38.65 -49.00
C PRO A 496 -9.95 -39.84 -49.78
N ASN A 497 -10.80 -39.63 -50.80
CA ASN A 497 -11.60 -40.71 -51.41
C ASN A 497 -11.56 -40.74 -52.94
N ARG A 498 -10.35 -40.62 -53.51
CA ARG A 498 -10.10 -40.86 -54.94
C ARG A 498 -9.43 -42.23 -55.18
N GLN A 499 -10.26 -43.25 -55.43
CA GLN A 499 -9.86 -44.55 -56.00
C GLN A 499 -9.96 -44.52 -57.53
#